data_AF-A0A9P6SNH8-F1
#
_entry.id   AF-A0A9P6SNH8-F1
#
_cell.length_a   1.000
_cell.length_b   1.000
_cell.length_c   1.000
_cell.angle_alpha   90.00
_cell.angle_beta   90.00
_cell.angle_gamma   90.00
#
_symmetry.space_group_name_H-M   'P 1'
#
loop_
_entity.id
_entity.type
_entity.pdbx_description
1 polymer ?
#
loop_
_entity_poly.entity_id
_entity_poly.type
_entity_poly.pdbx_seq_one_letter_code
_entity_poly.pdbx_strand_id
1 'polypeptide(L)'
;MANFGQTSGTMYRVLPESRLWQFGYGTMLLLVCTLVCLVGAKLFARTSLVLAVVILFSTLSIFVSFMFMAPFSIPERNIVYTGFSWETLQENMWPMFTSTTGPDGAIQSFQTVFGVLFPACIGILAGASMSGDLEDPSGSIPKGTLWAVGSTFCAYTCIVVLMGGSISRSTMYTDLSVLQD
;
A
#
# COMPACT_ATOMS: atom_id res chain seq x y z
N MET A 1 -2.77 -10.09 -3.53
CA MET A 1 -1.49 -10.47 -2.91
C MET A 1 -0.50 -10.75 -4.03
N ALA A 2 0.30 -9.75 -4.40
CA ALA A 2 1.29 -9.90 -5.46
C ALA A 2 2.57 -10.49 -4.84
N ASN A 3 2.82 -11.77 -5.12
CA ASN A 3 4.12 -12.38 -4.88
C ASN A 3 5.09 -11.83 -5.93
N PHE A 4 5.83 -10.77 -5.60
CA PHE A 4 6.84 -10.22 -6.49
C PHE A 4 7.98 -11.24 -6.63
N GLY A 5 8.15 -11.78 -7.85
CA GLY A 5 9.25 -12.67 -8.19
C GLY A 5 9.04 -14.16 -7.92
N GLN A 6 7.88 -14.60 -7.41
CA GLN A 6 7.54 -16.02 -7.33
C GLN A 6 6.41 -16.40 -8.30
N THR A 7 6.63 -17.46 -9.07
CA THR A 7 5.68 -18.07 -10.02
C THR A 7 4.63 -18.94 -9.32
N SER A 8 4.41 -18.77 -8.01
CA SER A 8 3.46 -19.57 -7.24
C SER A 8 2.91 -18.77 -6.05
N GLY A 9 1.58 -18.76 -5.91
CA GLY A 9 0.89 -18.26 -4.74
C GLY A 9 1.13 -19.13 -3.50
N THR A 10 1.45 -18.50 -2.37
CA THR A 10 1.65 -19.14 -1.06
C THR A 10 0.35 -19.64 -0.43
N MET A 11 -0.80 -19.17 -0.92
CA MET A 11 -2.14 -19.53 -0.44
C MET A 11 -2.90 -20.27 -1.55
N TYR A 12 -2.91 -21.60 -1.48
CA TYR A 12 -3.68 -22.55 -2.30
C TYR A 12 -3.74 -22.32 -3.82
N ARG A 13 -3.23 -23.30 -4.57
CA ARG A 13 -3.23 -23.32 -6.05
C ARG A 13 -4.63 -23.65 -6.62
N VAL A 14 -5.59 -22.76 -6.41
CA VAL A 14 -7.00 -22.95 -6.81
C VAL A 14 -7.22 -22.69 -8.30
N LEU A 15 -6.40 -21.85 -8.95
CA LEU A 15 -6.58 -21.45 -10.34
C LEU A 15 -5.34 -21.78 -11.19
N PRO A 16 -5.51 -22.20 -12.46
CA PRO A 16 -4.39 -22.42 -13.37
C PRO A 16 -3.70 -21.08 -13.72
N GLU A 17 -2.38 -21.05 -13.59
CA GLU A 17 -1.55 -19.84 -13.75
C GLU A 17 -0.83 -19.75 -15.12
N SER A 18 -1.42 -20.27 -16.19
CA SER A 18 -0.82 -20.09 -17.52
C SER A 18 -0.94 -18.64 -17.98
N ARG A 19 -0.01 -18.17 -18.85
CA ARG A 19 -0.06 -16.81 -19.43
C ARG A 19 -1.42 -16.51 -20.10
N LEU A 20 -2.02 -17.52 -20.72
CA LEU A 20 -3.34 -17.41 -21.36
C LEU A 20 -4.47 -17.31 -20.33
N TRP A 21 -4.38 -18.05 -19.22
CA TRP A 21 -5.33 -17.95 -18.12
C TRP A 21 -5.26 -16.59 -17.42
N GLN A 22 -4.05 -16.09 -17.13
CA GLN A 22 -3.85 -14.75 -16.58
C GLN A 22 -4.42 -13.66 -17.50
N PHE A 23 -4.19 -13.77 -18.80
CA PHE A 23 -4.77 -12.87 -19.79
C PHE A 23 -6.31 -12.95 -19.78
N GLY A 24 -6.87 -14.17 -19.78
CA GLY A 24 -8.31 -14.40 -19.73
C GLY A 24 -8.97 -13.81 -18.48
N TYR A 25 -8.39 -14.02 -17.29
CA TYR A 25 -8.87 -13.43 -16.05
C TYR A 25 -8.79 -11.90 -16.09
N GLY A 26 -7.70 -11.34 -16.63
CA GLY A 26 -7.54 -9.90 -16.80
C GLY A 26 -8.62 -9.30 -17.72
N THR A 27 -8.85 -9.90 -18.88
CA THR A 27 -9.89 -9.46 -19.81
C THR A 27 -11.29 -9.58 -19.20
N MET A 28 -11.60 -10.70 -18.53
CA MET A 28 -12.88 -10.87 -17.85
C MET A 28 -13.09 -9.80 -16.76
N LEU A 29 -12.08 -9.55 -15.94
CA LEU A 29 -12.16 -8.57 -14.86
C LEU A 29 -12.35 -7.14 -15.42
N LEU A 30 -11.63 -6.79 -16.49
CA LEU A 30 -11.81 -5.51 -17.18
C LEU A 30 -13.21 -5.37 -17.78
N LEU A 31 -13.77 -6.44 -18.36
CA LEU A 31 -15.16 -6.44 -18.85
C LEU A 31 -16.15 -6.23 -17.71
N VAL A 32 -15.96 -6.91 -16.58
CA VAL A 32 -16.80 -6.72 -15.38
C VAL A 32 -16.70 -5.28 -14.86
N CYS A 33 -15.48 -4.73 -14.72
CA CYS A 33 -15.28 -3.33 -14.34
C CYS A 33 -15.98 -2.38 -15.31
N THR A 34 -15.89 -2.64 -16.62
CA THR A 34 -16.57 -1.84 -17.65
C THR A 34 -18.08 -1.89 -17.47
N LEU A 35 -18.66 -3.09 -17.27
CA LEU A 35 -20.10 -3.24 -17.02
C LEU A 35 -20.53 -2.50 -15.76
N VAL A 36 -19.76 -2.58 -14.66
CA VAL A 36 -20.04 -1.84 -13.42
C VAL A 36 -20.01 -0.33 -13.65
N CYS A 37 -19.05 0.18 -14.44
CA CYS A 37 -19.01 1.60 -14.80
C CYS A 37 -20.23 2.05 -15.61
N LEU A 38 -20.85 1.17 -16.41
CA LEU A 38 -22.05 1.47 -17.19
C LEU A 38 -23.34 1.51 -16.35
N VAL A 39 -23.38 0.86 -15.18
CA VAL A 39 -24.57 0.83 -14.31
C VAL A 39 -24.92 2.22 -13.75
N GLY A 40 -23.95 3.13 -13.63
CA GLY A 40 -24.19 4.57 -13.45
C GLY A 40 -23.42 5.23 -12.31
N ALA A 41 -23.20 6.55 -12.46
CA ALA A 41 -22.34 7.37 -11.59
C ALA A 41 -22.80 7.44 -10.12
N LYS A 42 -24.11 7.29 -9.85
CA LYS A 42 -24.66 7.36 -8.49
C LYS A 42 -24.26 6.16 -7.63
N LEU A 43 -24.11 4.97 -8.23
CA LEU A 43 -23.64 3.78 -7.53
C LEU A 43 -22.15 3.93 -7.18
N PHE A 44 -21.36 4.41 -8.15
CA PHE A 44 -19.93 4.64 -7.98
C PHE A 44 -19.61 5.59 -6.82
N ALA A 45 -20.33 6.72 -6.70
CA ALA A 45 -20.15 7.67 -5.61
C ALA A 45 -20.43 7.04 -4.23
N ARG A 46 -21.50 6.24 -4.10
CA ARG A 46 -21.83 5.55 -2.84
C ARG A 46 -20.81 4.46 -2.48
N THR A 47 -20.38 3.67 -3.46
CA THR A 47 -19.36 2.63 -3.24
C THR A 47 -18.01 3.23 -2.87
N SER A 48 -17.61 4.35 -3.48
CA SER A 48 -16.37 5.06 -3.15
C SER A 48 -16.30 5.47 -1.68
N LEU A 49 -17.42 5.95 -1.11
CA LEU A 49 -17.51 6.26 0.31
C LEU A 49 -17.32 5.01 1.19
N VAL A 50 -17.96 3.88 0.82
CA VAL A 50 -17.78 2.61 1.53
C VAL A 50 -16.31 2.17 1.49
N LEU A 51 -15.67 2.25 0.33
CA LEU A 51 -14.24 1.93 0.19
C LEU A 51 -13.37 2.86 1.05
N ALA A 52 -13.68 4.17 1.08
CA ALA A 52 -12.96 5.12 1.93
C ALA A 52 -13.07 4.75 3.42
N VAL A 53 -14.25 4.36 3.90
CA VAL A 53 -14.44 3.92 5.29
C VAL A 53 -13.65 2.64 5.58
N VAL A 54 -13.66 1.66 4.66
CA VAL A 54 -12.89 0.42 4.82
C VAL A 54 -11.39 0.70 4.87
N ILE A 55 -10.87 1.56 3.99
CA ILE A 55 -9.45 1.92 3.96
C ILE A 55 -9.07 2.70 5.23
N LEU A 56 -9.92 3.64 5.68
CA LEU A 56 -9.69 4.36 6.93
C LEU A 56 -9.64 3.40 8.12
N PHE A 57 -10.58 2.45 8.21
CA PHE A 57 -10.58 1.44 9.27
C PHE A 57 -9.34 0.56 9.21
N SER A 58 -8.96 0.08 8.02
CA SER A 58 -7.74 -0.70 7.81
C SER A 58 -6.47 0.08 8.15
N THR A 59 -6.47 1.38 7.92
CA THR A 59 -5.32 2.24 8.26
C THR A 59 -5.25 2.45 9.77
N LEU A 60 -6.39 2.66 10.43
CA LEU A 60 -6.47 2.77 11.88
C LEU A 60 -6.08 1.45 12.57
N SER A 61 -6.43 0.29 12.02
CA SER A 61 -6.04 -1.00 12.60
C SER A 61 -4.52 -1.20 12.61
N ILE A 62 -3.79 -0.63 11.65
CA ILE A 62 -2.32 -0.64 11.66
C ILE A 62 -1.79 0.11 12.89
N PHE A 63 -2.30 1.31 13.17
CA PHE A 63 -1.90 2.09 14.36
C PHE A 63 -2.21 1.36 15.67
N VAL A 64 -3.37 0.70 15.73
CA VAL A 64 -3.76 -0.13 16.88
C VAL A 64 -2.81 -1.32 17.01
N SER A 65 -2.47 -2.00 15.91
CA SER A 65 -1.54 -3.14 15.92
C SER A 65 -0.20 -2.78 16.56
N PHE A 66 0.42 -1.65 16.16
CA PHE A 66 1.68 -1.20 16.76
C PHE A 66 1.61 -0.91 18.27
N MET A 67 0.44 -0.57 18.81
CA MET A 67 0.25 -0.27 20.23
C MET A 67 0.07 -1.53 21.10
N PHE A 68 -0.53 -2.58 20.54
CA PHE A 68 -0.89 -3.79 21.29
C PHE A 68 0.00 -5.00 20.97
N MET A 69 0.79 -4.96 19.90
CA MET A 69 1.66 -6.07 19.50
C MET A 69 2.92 -6.13 20.38
N ALA A 70 3.11 -7.26 21.08
CA ALA A 70 4.30 -7.54 21.86
C ALA A 70 5.49 -7.90 20.96
N PRO A 71 6.75 -7.67 21.41
CA PRO A 71 7.94 -8.06 20.64
C PRO A 71 7.98 -9.57 20.42
N PHE A 72 8.28 -9.99 19.18
CA PHE A 72 8.41 -11.39 18.80
C PHE A 72 9.57 -11.60 17.83
N SER A 73 10.21 -12.76 17.92
CA SER A 73 11.27 -13.18 16.99
C SER A 73 11.00 -14.60 16.52
N ILE A 74 11.07 -14.80 15.20
CA ILE A 74 10.90 -16.11 14.56
C ILE A 74 12.23 -16.43 13.87
N PRO A 75 13.12 -17.19 14.52
CA PRO A 75 14.45 -17.50 14.00
C PRO A 75 14.40 -18.24 12.66
N GLU A 76 13.37 -19.05 12.42
CA GLU A 76 13.22 -19.86 11.19
C GLU A 76 13.03 -19.02 9.92
N ARG A 77 12.47 -17.81 10.04
CA ARG A 77 12.21 -16.91 8.92
C ARG A 77 13.09 -15.65 8.90
N ASN A 78 14.04 -15.54 9.83
CA ASN A 78 14.82 -14.31 10.06
C ASN A 78 13.94 -13.07 10.31
N ILE A 79 12.77 -13.26 10.92
CA ILE A 79 11.81 -12.19 11.24
C ILE A 79 12.03 -11.76 12.69
N VAL A 80 12.31 -10.48 12.89
CA VAL A 80 12.52 -9.87 14.21
C VAL A 80 11.66 -8.60 14.30
N TYR A 81 10.65 -8.67 15.15
CA TYR A 81 9.80 -7.55 15.55
C TYR A 81 10.15 -7.16 16.99
N THR A 82 10.74 -5.97 17.17
CA THR A 82 11.23 -5.49 18.46
C THR A 82 10.19 -4.69 19.23
N GLY A 83 9.04 -4.38 18.62
CA GLY A 83 8.13 -3.34 19.11
C GLY A 83 8.77 -1.96 18.98
N PHE A 84 8.03 -0.88 19.27
CA PHE A 84 8.56 0.49 19.09
C PHE A 84 9.78 0.73 20.00
N SER A 85 10.98 0.64 19.42
CA SER A 85 12.26 0.80 20.08
C SER A 85 13.06 1.91 19.42
N TRP A 86 13.64 2.78 20.25
CA TRP A 86 14.50 3.86 19.78
C TRP A 86 15.78 3.34 19.11
N GLU A 87 16.30 2.21 19.59
CA GLU A 87 17.49 1.57 19.04
C GLU A 87 17.24 1.10 17.59
N THR A 88 16.12 0.40 17.37
CA THR A 88 15.71 -0.04 16.03
C THR A 88 15.46 1.15 15.09
N LEU A 89 14.89 2.25 15.60
CA LEU A 89 14.71 3.47 14.80
C LEU A 89 16.05 4.06 14.35
N GLN A 90 17.01 4.20 15.26
CA GLN A 90 18.34 4.73 14.95
C GLN A 90 19.10 3.87 13.94
N GLU A 91 19.00 2.55 14.06
CA GLU A 91 19.57 1.63 13.08
C GLU A 91 18.97 1.84 11.70
N ASN A 92 17.64 2.06 11.62
CA ASN A 92 16.90 2.23 10.38
C ASN A 92 16.98 3.62 9.74
N MET A 93 17.47 4.64 10.44
CA MET A 93 17.49 6.04 9.96
C MET A 93 18.28 6.25 8.66
N TRP A 94 19.36 5.49 8.46
CA TRP A 94 20.26 5.70 7.32
C TRP A 94 19.90 4.81 6.13
N PRO A 95 19.91 5.34 4.89
CA PRO A 95 19.61 4.53 3.72
C PRO A 95 20.73 3.51 3.50
N MET A 96 20.36 2.25 3.40
CA MET A 96 21.25 1.18 2.95
C MET A 96 20.63 0.55 1.70
N PHE A 97 21.10 1.00 0.54
CA PHE A 97 20.67 0.42 -0.72
C PHE A 97 21.42 -0.90 -0.93
N THR A 98 20.73 -2.01 -0.72
CA THR A 98 21.28 -3.34 -0.94
C THR A 98 21.55 -3.57 -2.43
N SER A 99 22.76 -4.04 -2.74
CA SER A 99 23.19 -4.41 -4.11
C SER A 99 22.63 -5.74 -4.58
N THR A 100 21.92 -6.45 -3.71
CA THR A 100 21.20 -7.69 -4.03
C THR A 100 19.98 -7.35 -4.88
N THR A 101 20.16 -7.49 -6.19
CA THR A 101 19.17 -7.93 -7.19
C THR A 101 17.73 -7.79 -6.70
N GLY A 102 17.08 -6.65 -6.98
CA GLY A 102 15.62 -6.60 -6.94
C GLY A 102 15.02 -7.68 -7.87
N PRO A 103 13.69 -7.90 -7.87
CA PRO A 103 13.05 -8.93 -8.68
C PRO A 103 13.48 -8.95 -10.18
N ASP A 104 13.91 -7.80 -10.71
CA ASP A 104 14.36 -7.59 -12.09
C ASP A 104 15.89 -7.51 -12.27
N GLY A 105 16.68 -7.80 -11.23
CA GLY A 105 18.14 -7.61 -11.25
C GLY A 105 18.62 -6.16 -11.20
N ALA A 106 17.70 -5.22 -11.00
CA ALA A 106 18.04 -3.80 -10.87
C ALA A 106 18.68 -3.49 -9.50
N ILE A 107 19.77 -2.73 -9.54
CA ILE A 107 20.38 -2.11 -8.36
C ILE A 107 19.34 -1.19 -7.74
N GLN A 108 19.06 -1.37 -6.45
CA GLN A 108 18.17 -0.48 -5.73
C GLN A 108 18.85 0.89 -5.60
N SER A 109 18.25 1.91 -6.18
CA SER A 109 18.70 3.30 -6.08
C SER A 109 17.55 4.16 -5.56
N PHE A 110 17.87 5.38 -5.12
CA PHE A 110 16.84 6.35 -4.74
C PHE A 110 15.78 6.53 -5.85
N GLN A 111 16.21 6.56 -7.12
CA GLN A 111 15.31 6.70 -8.26
C GLN A 111 14.37 5.50 -8.42
N THR A 112 14.88 4.29 -8.21
CA THR A 112 14.09 3.05 -8.28
C THR A 112 13.03 3.02 -7.19
N VAL A 113 13.41 3.33 -5.94
CA VAL A 113 12.47 3.37 -4.80
C VAL A 113 11.45 4.49 -4.97
N PHE A 114 11.87 5.66 -5.44
CA PHE A 114 10.97 6.77 -5.76
C PHE A 114 9.98 6.38 -6.87
N GLY A 115 10.41 5.65 -7.90
CA GLY A 115 9.54 5.19 -8.99
C GLY A 115 8.43 4.24 -8.52
N VAL A 116 8.66 3.47 -7.46
CA VAL A 116 7.64 2.62 -6.83
C VAL A 116 6.69 3.42 -5.94
N LEU A 117 7.19 4.43 -5.23
CA LEU A 117 6.38 5.28 -4.36
C LEU A 117 5.53 6.30 -5.15
N PHE A 118 6.05 6.78 -6.28
CA PHE A 118 5.45 7.88 -7.05
C PHE A 118 3.98 7.63 -7.44
N PRO A 119 3.60 6.44 -7.97
CA PRO A 119 2.20 6.12 -8.26
C PRO A 119 1.27 6.23 -7.05
N ALA A 120 1.75 6.00 -5.83
CA ALA A 120 0.94 6.12 -4.61
C ALA A 120 0.57 7.59 -4.27
N CYS A 121 1.32 8.56 -4.80
CA CYS A 121 1.05 9.99 -4.66
C CYS A 121 0.19 10.54 -5.81
N ILE A 122 -0.06 9.76 -6.86
CA ILE A 122 -0.93 10.17 -7.97
C ILE A 122 -2.39 10.04 -7.52
N GLY A 123 -3.27 10.92 -8.01
CA GLY A 123 -4.72 10.86 -7.72
C GLY A 123 -5.31 12.13 -7.11
N ILE A 124 -4.49 13.16 -6.92
CA ILE A 124 -4.88 14.49 -6.38
C ILE A 124 -6.08 15.10 -7.14
N LEU A 125 -6.21 14.81 -8.44
CA LEU A 125 -7.28 15.33 -9.29
C LEU A 125 -8.54 14.46 -9.34
N ALA A 126 -8.59 13.30 -8.68
CA ALA A 126 -9.76 12.42 -8.70
C ALA A 126 -11.02 13.11 -8.15
N GLY A 127 -10.87 13.97 -7.13
CA GLY A 127 -11.97 14.72 -6.53
C GLY A 127 -12.57 15.81 -7.44
N ALA A 128 -11.80 16.33 -8.40
CA ALA A 128 -12.30 17.34 -9.34
C ALA A 128 -13.36 16.77 -10.30
N SER A 129 -13.35 15.45 -10.55
CA SER A 129 -14.32 14.78 -11.42
C SER A 129 -15.76 14.76 -10.87
N MET A 130 -15.92 14.96 -9.56
CA MET A 130 -17.22 15.04 -8.85
C MET A 130 -17.63 16.48 -8.53
N SER A 131 -16.93 17.46 -9.10
CA SER A 131 -17.14 18.88 -8.76
C SER A 131 -18.50 19.44 -9.15
N GLY A 132 -19.19 18.82 -10.12
CA GLY A 132 -20.53 19.23 -10.56
C GLY A 132 -21.63 19.09 -9.50
N ASP A 133 -21.39 18.30 -8.45
CA ASP A 133 -22.32 18.09 -7.33
C ASP A 133 -22.00 18.98 -6.10
N LEU A 134 -20.99 19.86 -6.19
CA LEU A 134 -20.58 20.77 -5.11
C LEU A 134 -21.36 22.10 -5.15
N GLU A 135 -21.72 22.61 -3.97
CA GLU A 135 -22.36 23.92 -3.81
C GLU A 135 -21.45 25.09 -4.26
N ASP A 136 -20.15 25.03 -3.95
CA ASP A 136 -19.13 25.94 -4.47
C ASP A 136 -17.86 25.17 -4.87
N PRO A 137 -17.71 24.77 -6.16
CA PRO A 137 -16.55 24.01 -6.62
C PRO A 137 -15.25 24.83 -6.58
N SER A 138 -15.32 26.13 -6.81
CA SER A 138 -14.16 27.04 -6.91
C SER A 138 -13.38 27.11 -5.60
N GLY A 139 -14.09 27.17 -4.47
CA GLY A 139 -13.50 27.16 -3.14
C GLY A 139 -13.25 25.76 -2.56
N SER A 140 -14.13 24.80 -2.85
CA SER A 140 -14.12 23.49 -2.20
C SER A 140 -13.05 22.54 -2.77
N ILE A 141 -12.78 22.57 -4.07
CA ILE A 141 -11.75 21.74 -4.71
C ILE A 141 -10.35 22.02 -4.12
N PRO A 142 -9.83 23.27 -4.13
CA PRO A 142 -8.46 23.52 -3.65
C PRO A 142 -8.31 23.20 -2.15
N LYS A 143 -9.31 23.53 -1.32
CA LYS A 143 -9.29 23.23 0.11
C LYS A 143 -9.33 21.72 0.37
N GLY A 144 -10.25 21.00 -0.28
CA GLY A 144 -10.40 19.56 -0.12
C GLY A 144 -9.12 18.82 -0.53
N THR A 145 -8.53 19.20 -1.66
CA THR A 145 -7.28 18.64 -2.14
C THR A 145 -6.12 18.89 -1.18
N LEU A 146 -5.98 20.11 -0.63
CA LEU A 146 -4.89 20.42 0.30
C LEU A 146 -4.99 19.62 1.61
N TRP A 147 -6.22 19.49 2.16
CA TRP A 147 -6.46 18.67 3.35
C TRP A 147 -6.25 17.18 3.08
N ALA A 148 -6.66 16.68 1.91
CA ALA A 148 -6.43 15.29 1.51
C ALA A 148 -4.93 14.98 1.38
N VAL A 149 -4.16 15.85 0.73
CA VAL A 149 -2.71 15.68 0.60
C VAL A 149 -2.02 15.78 1.97
N GLY A 150 -2.38 16.76 2.79
CA GLY A 150 -1.80 16.90 4.13
C GLY A 150 -2.08 15.70 5.03
N SER A 151 -3.32 15.20 5.05
CA SER A 151 -3.71 14.04 5.86
C SER A 151 -3.03 12.75 5.41
N THR A 152 -2.96 12.48 4.10
CA THR A 152 -2.27 11.29 3.56
C THR A 152 -0.77 11.35 3.78
N PHE A 153 -0.15 12.53 3.63
CA PHE A 153 1.26 12.74 3.97
C PHE A 153 1.53 12.42 5.44
N CYS A 154 0.75 13.00 6.37
CA CYS A 154 0.89 12.71 7.79
C CYS A 154 0.71 11.22 8.11
N ALA A 155 -0.32 10.58 7.54
CA ALA A 155 -0.57 9.15 7.77
C ALA A 155 0.61 8.29 7.29
N TYR A 156 1.13 8.53 6.09
CA TYR A 156 2.29 7.81 5.56
C TYR A 156 3.54 8.05 6.40
N THR A 157 3.84 9.30 6.78
CA THR A 157 5.00 9.59 7.64
C THR A 157 4.89 8.87 8.98
N CYS A 158 3.72 8.88 9.62
CA CYS A 158 3.53 8.18 10.89
C CYS A 158 3.75 6.66 10.75
N ILE A 159 3.19 6.03 9.70
CA ILE A 159 3.37 4.58 9.46
C ILE A 159 4.84 4.25 9.20
N VAL A 160 5.54 5.05 8.37
CA VAL A 160 6.97 4.84 8.09
C VAL A 160 7.82 4.92 9.36
N VAL A 161 7.56 5.90 10.23
CA VAL A 161 8.28 6.05 11.50
C VAL A 161 7.97 4.89 12.45
N LEU A 162 6.71 4.46 12.55
CA LEU A 162 6.32 3.33 13.39
C LEU A 162 6.94 2.01 12.91
N MET A 163 6.93 1.77 11.60
CA MET A 163 7.59 0.60 11.00
C MET A 163 9.10 0.64 11.22
N GLY A 164 9.75 1.77 10.96
CA GLY A 164 11.19 1.94 11.16
C GLY A 164 11.61 1.81 12.64
N GLY A 165 10.73 2.12 13.58
CA GLY A 165 10.98 1.93 15.01
C GLY A 165 10.65 0.53 15.54
N SER A 166 9.86 -0.27 14.82
CA SER A 166 9.31 -1.52 15.35
C SER A 166 9.81 -2.80 14.67
N ILE A 167 10.35 -2.68 13.45
CA ILE A 167 10.77 -3.81 12.62
C ILE A 167 12.27 -3.70 12.36
N SER A 168 13.00 -4.80 12.54
CA SER A 168 14.43 -4.81 12.24
C SER A 168 14.69 -4.67 10.73
N ARG A 169 15.82 -4.06 10.38
CA ARG A 169 16.22 -3.86 8.97
C ARG A 169 16.28 -5.16 8.17
N SER A 170 16.83 -6.22 8.75
CA SER A 170 16.97 -7.53 8.08
C SER A 170 15.61 -8.11 7.69
N THR A 171 14.61 -7.92 8.54
CA THR A 171 13.24 -8.38 8.30
C THR A 171 12.62 -7.63 7.12
N MET A 172 12.77 -6.30 7.06
CA MET A 172 12.23 -5.49 5.96
C MET A 172 12.80 -5.86 4.58
N TYR A 173 14.02 -6.39 4.51
CA TYR A 173 14.60 -6.88 3.25
C TYR A 173 14.19 -8.31 2.89
N THR A 174 13.96 -9.16 3.89
CA THR A 174 13.77 -10.59 3.69
C THR A 174 12.30 -10.93 3.47
N ASP A 175 11.39 -10.21 4.11
CA ASP A 175 9.97 -10.51 4.07
C ASP A 175 9.09 -9.25 4.05
N LEU A 176 8.47 -8.99 2.90
CA LEU A 176 7.51 -7.89 2.73
C LEU A 176 6.12 -8.25 3.30
N SER A 177 5.89 -9.50 3.69
CA SER A 177 4.63 -9.97 4.27
C SER A 177 4.55 -9.81 5.80
N VAL A 178 5.54 -9.17 6.43
CA VAL A 178 5.55 -8.95 7.89
C VAL A 178 4.38 -8.10 8.42
N LEU A 179 3.67 -7.37 7.54
CA LEU A 179 2.44 -6.64 7.87
C LEU A 179 1.15 -7.45 7.64
N GLN A 180 1.25 -8.64 7.04
CA GLN A 180 0.13 -9.50 6.70
C GLN A 180 -0.15 -10.56 7.79
N ASP A 181 0.85 -10.88 8.62
CA ASP A 181 0.78 -11.79 9.77
C ASP A 181 0.63 -10.99 11.08
#